data_AF-A0A1D2N6I1-F1
#
_entry.id   AF-A0A1D2N6I1-F1
#
_cell.length_a   1.000
_cell.length_b   1.000
_cell.length_c   1.000
_cell.angle_alpha   90.00
_cell.angle_beta   90.00
_cell.angle_gamma   90.00
#
_symmetry.space_group_name_H-M   'P 1'
#
loop_
_entity.id
_entity.type
_entity.pdbx_description
1 polymer ?
#
loop_
_entity_poly.entity_id
_entity_poly.type
_entity_poly.pdbx_seq_one_letter_code
_entity_poly.pdbx_strand_id
1 'polypeptide(L)'
;MFQFRTYARNIAIFLATIVLLVNLCECYRKKKVVAENENRELQASSSRVSKNLFPFVWVTFQGSPCGSNLDGVCVQKGKCSKRGGSLNGNCQDGFGECCMFTEMCSVNQTTIDVTELVTTLKSPSPIDTQCSFRFRKEPNICQIRLDFVEFNSASADAFGDCDMDRLRIDGSITVDNFVTCGKLTGQHMYLTYGSRDVIEVSPLLKTAGSNYRIVATKIPCDSKNRAPDYCLQYYTKTHDIIKSFDFGGQQQNNQQYTICVKPLAQSSEIQWMPCTGVQTPFSISTPVLAGGPIPPRCMADWIQIKGKERMCDDQPFPPIKSGWKPYEVFVYFDKEEFPPPPPSFILPLPNGTCSDPMNTSCMDASVDGVYNCNCDAGSTNSMCVCLLTVVTNPTPGLQMPPLADIDNKGFCLEYTQL
;
A
#
# COMPACT_ATOMS: atom_id res chain seq x y z
N MET A 1 95.01 -13.19 32.41
CA MET A 1 93.94 -12.68 31.48
C MET A 1 92.51 -13.12 31.86
N PHE A 2 92.29 -14.19 32.64
CA PHE A 2 90.95 -14.66 32.99
C PHE A 2 90.25 -13.89 34.15
N GLN A 3 90.97 -13.34 35.14
CA GLN A 3 90.33 -12.66 36.29
C GLN A 3 89.76 -11.26 35.99
N PHE A 4 90.35 -10.50 35.04
CA PHE A 4 89.86 -9.15 34.71
C PHE A 4 88.54 -9.14 33.92
N ARG A 5 88.30 -10.16 33.08
CA ARG A 5 87.04 -10.27 32.31
C ARG A 5 85.85 -10.62 33.20
N THR A 6 86.06 -11.43 34.24
CA THR A 6 85.00 -11.79 35.21
C THR A 6 84.63 -10.59 36.08
N TYR A 7 85.61 -9.78 36.46
CA TYR A 7 85.39 -8.57 37.27
C TYR A 7 84.59 -7.51 36.50
N ALA A 8 84.96 -7.26 35.23
CA ALA A 8 84.22 -6.33 34.36
C ALA A 8 82.78 -6.82 34.09
N ARG A 9 82.57 -8.13 33.91
CA ARG A 9 81.23 -8.70 33.69
C ARG A 9 80.35 -8.59 34.95
N ASN A 10 80.92 -8.80 36.14
CA ASN A 10 80.21 -8.64 37.40
C ASN A 10 79.85 -7.17 37.69
N ILE A 11 80.72 -6.21 37.35
CA ILE A 11 80.41 -4.78 37.44
C ILE A 11 79.30 -4.39 36.47
N ALA A 12 79.34 -4.89 35.23
CA ALA A 12 78.29 -4.61 34.24
C ALA A 12 76.93 -5.18 34.67
N ILE A 13 76.90 -6.38 35.24
CA ILE A 13 75.68 -6.98 35.80
C ILE A 13 75.19 -6.16 37.00
N PHE A 14 76.09 -5.74 37.89
CA PHE A 14 75.73 -4.93 39.06
C PHE A 14 75.14 -3.57 38.65
N LEU A 15 75.75 -2.89 37.67
CA LEU A 15 75.22 -1.63 37.12
C LEU A 15 73.87 -1.84 36.42
N ALA A 16 73.71 -2.92 35.65
CA ALA A 16 72.43 -3.25 35.02
C ALA A 16 71.33 -3.53 36.05
N THR A 17 71.65 -4.22 37.16
CA THR A 17 70.68 -4.47 38.24
C THR A 17 70.30 -3.18 38.97
N ILE A 18 71.24 -2.25 39.18
CA ILE A 18 70.94 -0.94 39.76
C ILE A 18 70.02 -0.14 38.84
N VAL A 19 70.30 -0.10 37.53
CA VAL A 19 69.44 0.60 36.56
C VAL A 19 68.04 -0.03 36.51
N LEU A 20 67.93 -1.36 36.59
CA LEU A 20 66.63 -2.03 36.64
C LEU A 20 65.87 -1.69 37.93
N LEU A 21 66.54 -1.66 39.07
CA LEU A 21 65.96 -1.29 40.36
C LEU A 21 65.53 0.18 40.41
N VAL A 22 66.30 1.10 39.82
CA VAL A 22 65.93 2.51 39.71
C VAL A 22 64.68 2.68 38.82
N ASN A 23 64.63 2.01 37.67
CA ASN A 23 63.46 2.05 36.78
C ASN A 23 62.20 1.43 37.43
N LEU A 24 62.35 0.32 38.17
CA LEU A 24 61.25 -0.28 38.93
C LEU A 24 60.79 0.64 40.07
N CYS A 25 61.71 1.34 40.72
CA CYS A 25 61.39 2.30 41.78
C CYS A 25 60.67 3.53 41.22
N GLU A 26 61.07 4.06 40.06
CA GLU A 26 60.35 5.14 39.38
C GLU A 26 58.95 4.71 38.92
N CYS A 27 58.80 3.49 38.39
CA CYS A 27 57.51 2.96 37.98
C CYS A 27 56.58 2.77 39.20
N TYR A 28 57.11 2.31 40.33
CA TYR A 28 56.36 2.19 41.58
C TYR A 28 55.96 3.55 42.15
N ARG A 29 56.85 4.55 42.09
CA ARG A 29 56.54 5.94 42.46
C ARG A 29 55.43 6.53 41.58
N LYS A 30 55.47 6.32 40.27
CA LYS A 30 54.40 6.77 39.35
C LYS A 30 53.06 6.11 39.68
N LYS A 31 53.03 4.79 39.94
CA LYS A 31 51.78 4.11 40.34
C LYS A 31 51.24 4.60 41.68
N LYS A 32 52.10 4.89 42.67
CA LYS A 32 51.66 5.40 43.97
C LYS A 32 51.07 6.82 43.87
N VAL A 33 51.66 7.69 43.04
CA VAL A 33 51.13 9.05 42.79
C VAL A 33 49.79 9.02 42.05
N VAL A 34 49.60 8.11 41.08
CA VAL A 34 48.31 7.94 40.39
C VAL A 34 47.23 7.43 41.36
N ALA A 35 47.54 6.44 42.21
CA ALA A 35 46.58 5.90 43.18
C ALA A 35 46.22 6.88 44.30
N GLU A 36 47.17 7.73 44.76
CA GLU A 36 46.88 8.81 45.72
C GLU A 36 46.09 9.96 45.07
N ASN A 37 46.29 10.23 43.78
CA ASN A 37 45.50 11.22 43.03
C ASN A 37 44.07 10.72 42.73
N GLU A 38 43.87 9.46 42.34
CA GLU A 38 42.53 8.88 42.17
C GLU A 38 41.75 8.89 43.50
N ASN A 39 42.39 8.57 44.63
CA ASN A 39 41.73 8.65 45.94
C ASN A 39 41.48 10.10 46.39
N ARG A 40 42.33 11.06 46.02
CA ARG A 40 42.07 12.50 46.27
C ARG A 40 40.98 13.06 45.35
N GLU A 41 40.85 12.60 44.11
CA GLU A 41 39.74 12.97 43.22
C GLU A 41 38.42 12.33 43.66
N LEU A 42 38.43 11.07 44.12
CA LEU A 42 37.25 10.39 44.69
C LEU A 42 36.81 11.01 46.03
N GLN A 43 37.74 11.44 46.90
CA GLN A 43 37.41 12.09 48.17
C GLN A 43 37.13 13.60 48.04
N ALA A 44 37.70 14.29 47.06
CA ALA A 44 37.35 15.68 46.75
C ALA A 44 35.99 15.81 46.04
N SER A 45 35.47 14.73 45.45
CA SER A 45 34.11 14.69 44.88
C SER A 45 33.00 14.41 45.92
N SER A 46 33.33 14.14 47.19
CA SER A 46 32.33 13.75 48.22
C SER A 46 32.01 14.86 49.24
N SER A 47 32.67 16.02 49.20
CA SER A 47 32.44 17.08 50.20
C SER A 47 32.40 18.49 49.63
N ARG A 48 31.69 18.70 48.52
CA ARG A 48 31.03 19.97 48.18
C ARG A 48 29.76 19.66 47.40
N VAL A 49 28.66 19.45 48.14
CA VAL A 49 27.32 19.70 47.60
C VAL A 49 27.21 21.21 47.42
N SER A 50 27.85 21.75 46.38
CA SER A 50 27.25 22.89 45.71
C SER A 50 26.01 22.36 45.03
N LYS A 51 24.90 23.08 45.16
CA LYS A 51 23.69 22.88 44.38
C LYS A 51 24.03 23.14 42.91
N ASN A 52 24.77 22.22 42.29
CA ASN A 52 25.05 22.23 40.87
C ASN A 52 23.78 21.74 40.20
N LEU A 53 23.10 22.69 39.55
CA LEU A 53 22.28 22.45 38.38
C LEU A 53 22.89 21.29 37.59
N PHE A 54 22.20 20.16 37.54
CA PHE A 54 22.38 19.25 36.43
C PHE A 54 22.20 20.10 35.17
N PRO A 55 23.18 20.16 34.24
CA PRO A 55 22.90 20.76 32.96
C PRO A 55 21.75 19.94 32.38
N PHE A 56 20.56 20.55 32.29
CA PHE A 56 19.45 19.95 31.59
C PHE A 56 19.91 19.82 30.15
N VAL A 57 20.38 18.63 29.75
CA VAL A 57 20.71 18.35 28.36
C VAL A 57 19.37 18.18 27.66
N TRP A 58 18.91 19.26 27.02
CA TRP A 58 17.71 19.23 26.19
C TRP A 58 18.06 18.57 24.86
N VAL A 59 17.77 17.27 24.74
CA VAL A 59 17.91 16.55 23.49
C VAL A 59 16.71 16.83 22.60
N THR A 60 16.94 17.48 21.46
CA THR A 60 15.94 17.66 20.40
C THR A 60 16.20 16.66 19.29
N PHE A 61 15.17 15.93 18.89
CA PHE A 61 15.22 14.99 17.77
C PHE A 61 13.94 15.11 16.95
N GLN A 62 14.01 14.70 15.68
CA GLN A 62 12.83 14.61 14.82
C GLN A 62 11.97 13.42 15.24
N GLY A 63 10.65 13.59 15.19
CA GLY A 63 9.72 12.49 15.49
C GLY A 63 9.93 11.33 14.53
N SER A 64 9.85 10.11 15.05
CA SER A 64 9.95 8.88 14.28
C SER A 64 8.87 7.90 14.71
N PRO A 65 8.34 7.04 13.83
CA PRO A 65 7.40 5.99 14.23
C PRO A 65 7.95 5.13 15.38
N CYS A 66 7.09 4.73 16.31
CA CYS A 66 7.42 3.93 17.48
C CYS A 66 6.21 3.05 17.89
N GLY A 67 6.41 2.20 18.89
CA GLY A 67 5.41 1.21 19.32
C GLY A 67 5.61 -0.11 18.59
N SER A 68 5.06 -1.19 19.15
CA SER A 68 5.24 -2.54 18.59
C SER A 68 4.70 -2.66 17.16
N ASN A 69 3.65 -1.88 16.83
CA ASN A 69 3.02 -1.87 15.51
C ASN A 69 3.35 -0.61 14.70
N LEU A 70 4.35 0.19 15.13
CA LEU A 70 4.68 1.49 14.52
C LEU A 70 3.49 2.46 14.48
N ASP A 71 2.61 2.37 15.46
CA ASP A 71 1.33 3.06 15.58
C ASP A 71 1.40 4.35 16.42
N GLY A 72 2.59 4.68 16.93
CA GLY A 72 2.88 5.93 17.65
C GLY A 72 4.02 6.72 17.03
N VAL A 73 4.27 7.91 17.59
CA VAL A 73 5.41 8.76 17.26
C VAL A 73 6.26 9.04 18.48
N CYS A 74 7.58 8.92 18.31
CA CYS A 74 8.54 9.24 19.33
C CYS A 74 8.59 10.76 19.56
N VAL A 75 8.28 11.20 20.76
CA VAL A 75 8.29 12.62 21.14
C VAL A 75 9.19 12.85 22.35
N GLN A 76 9.55 14.11 22.59
CA GLN A 76 10.28 14.49 23.80
C GLN A 76 9.44 14.19 25.06
N LYS A 77 10.13 13.85 26.15
CA LYS A 77 9.49 13.57 27.44
C LYS A 77 8.56 14.69 27.89
N GLY A 78 7.37 14.31 28.36
CA GLY A 78 6.36 15.25 28.84
C GLY A 78 5.67 16.08 27.75
N LYS A 79 5.92 15.83 26.45
CA LYS A 79 5.18 16.45 25.34
C LYS A 79 3.95 15.64 24.94
N CYS A 80 3.94 14.32 25.14
CA CYS A 80 2.87 13.46 24.65
C CYS A 80 1.49 13.87 25.19
N SER A 81 1.32 13.87 26.51
CA SER A 81 0.04 14.23 27.14
C SER A 81 -0.35 15.69 26.91
N LYS A 82 0.63 16.59 26.74
CA LYS A 82 0.38 18.01 26.41
C LYS A 82 -0.20 18.20 25.01
N ARG A 83 0.03 17.25 24.12
CA ARG A 83 -0.51 17.22 22.75
C ARG A 83 -1.76 16.33 22.64
N GLY A 84 -2.29 15.84 23.76
CA GLY A 84 -3.48 14.98 23.78
C GLY A 84 -3.22 13.52 23.40
N GLY A 85 -1.96 13.09 23.30
CA GLY A 85 -1.62 11.70 23.03
C GLY A 85 -1.50 10.85 24.31
N SER A 86 -1.52 9.53 24.12
CA SER A 86 -1.33 8.53 25.17
C SER A 86 0.10 7.97 25.18
N LEU A 87 0.68 7.81 26.37
CA LEU A 87 2.02 7.25 26.53
C LEU A 87 2.02 5.74 26.31
N ASN A 88 2.90 5.26 25.44
CA ASN A 88 3.06 3.84 25.11
C ASN A 88 4.55 3.43 25.16
N GLY A 89 5.20 3.67 26.29
CA GLY A 89 6.60 3.30 26.52
C GLY A 89 7.61 4.37 26.12
N ASN A 90 8.88 3.97 26.05
CA ASN A 90 10.01 4.84 25.75
C ASN A 90 10.54 4.59 24.33
N CYS A 91 11.22 5.58 23.76
CA CYS A 91 11.86 5.49 22.45
C CYS A 91 13.19 6.28 22.45
N GLN A 92 13.98 6.17 21.38
CA GLN A 92 15.29 6.83 21.24
C GLN A 92 16.18 6.56 22.47
N ASP A 93 16.42 5.28 22.79
CA ASP A 93 17.23 4.84 23.94
C ASP A 93 16.84 5.47 25.29
N GLY A 94 15.57 5.83 25.45
CA GLY A 94 15.03 6.41 26.67
C GLY A 94 15.12 7.93 26.75
N PHE A 95 15.59 8.62 25.69
CA PHE A 95 15.52 10.09 25.59
C PHE A 95 14.12 10.59 25.18
N GLY A 96 13.30 9.73 24.58
CA GLY A 96 11.93 10.03 24.18
C GLY A 96 10.88 9.13 24.82
N GLU A 97 9.63 9.55 24.69
CA GLU A 97 8.42 8.78 25.02
C GLU A 97 7.67 8.45 23.72
N CYS A 98 7.20 7.21 23.58
CA CYS A 98 6.38 6.84 22.45
C CYS A 98 4.95 7.31 22.68
N CYS A 99 4.43 8.14 21.78
CA CYS A 99 3.14 8.78 21.92
C CYS A 99 2.14 8.31 20.88
N MET A 100 0.99 7.85 21.34
CA MET A 100 -0.12 7.36 20.53
C MET A 100 -1.15 8.47 20.36
N PHE A 101 -1.34 8.94 19.13
CA PHE A 101 -2.39 9.88 18.79
C PHE A 101 -3.57 9.15 18.16
N THR A 102 -4.79 9.48 18.59
CA THR A 102 -6.02 8.89 18.06
C THR A 102 -7.00 9.99 17.71
N GLU A 103 -7.52 9.93 16.49
CA GLU A 103 -8.52 10.86 15.98
C GLU A 103 -9.81 10.09 15.68
N MET A 104 -10.94 10.69 16.06
CA MET A 104 -12.26 10.09 15.95
C MET A 104 -13.30 11.19 15.73
N CYS A 105 -14.11 11.08 14.68
CA CYS A 105 -15.18 12.04 14.45
C CYS A 105 -16.31 11.88 15.47
N SER A 106 -17.16 12.88 15.53
CA SER A 106 -18.43 12.85 16.25
C SER A 106 -19.51 13.55 15.43
N VAL A 107 -20.77 13.44 15.89
CA VAL A 107 -21.90 14.15 15.27
C VAL A 107 -21.69 15.66 15.17
N ASN A 108 -20.85 16.25 16.03
CA ASN A 108 -20.55 17.68 16.04
C ASN A 108 -19.22 18.02 15.33
N GLN A 109 -18.42 17.02 14.98
CA GLN A 109 -17.12 17.19 14.35
C GLN A 109 -16.88 16.06 13.36
N THR A 110 -17.37 16.26 12.13
CA THR A 110 -17.25 15.32 11.03
C THR A 110 -15.97 15.48 10.22
N THR A 111 -15.24 16.58 10.42
CA THR A 111 -13.98 16.90 9.75
C THR A 111 -12.85 17.10 10.76
N ILE A 112 -11.73 16.43 10.55
CA ILE A 112 -10.54 16.50 11.41
C ILE A 112 -9.31 16.74 10.52
N ASP A 113 -8.56 17.80 10.81
CA ASP A 113 -7.25 18.04 10.20
C ASP A 113 -6.18 17.25 10.98
N VAL A 114 -5.58 16.24 10.34
CA VAL A 114 -4.59 15.36 10.97
C VAL A 114 -3.21 16.02 10.95
N THR A 115 -2.67 16.29 12.13
CA THR A 115 -1.44 17.09 12.30
C THR A 115 -0.22 16.26 12.67
N GLU A 116 -0.37 15.22 13.48
CA GLU A 116 0.76 14.43 13.97
C GLU A 116 1.36 13.51 12.89
N LEU A 117 2.62 13.09 13.10
CA LEU A 117 3.37 12.26 12.14
C LEU A 117 2.73 10.88 11.95
N VAL A 118 2.28 10.28 13.05
CA VAL A 118 1.57 9.00 13.09
C VAL A 118 0.29 9.20 13.87
N THR A 119 -0.84 8.78 13.33
CA THR A 119 -2.15 8.95 13.96
C THR A 119 -3.06 7.77 13.66
N THR A 120 -3.70 7.24 14.69
CA THR A 120 -4.73 6.21 14.54
C THR A 120 -6.09 6.88 14.27
N LEU A 121 -6.65 6.67 13.08
CA LEU A 121 -8.01 7.05 12.73
C LEU A 121 -8.95 5.95 13.19
N LYS A 122 -9.94 6.28 14.01
CA LYS A 122 -10.86 5.32 14.62
C LYS A 122 -12.30 5.61 14.23
N SER A 123 -13.09 4.54 14.08
CA SER A 123 -14.53 4.65 13.85
C SER A 123 -15.23 5.56 14.85
N PRO A 124 -16.16 6.41 14.38
CA PRO A 124 -16.95 7.27 15.25
C PRO A 124 -17.98 6.47 16.03
N SER A 125 -18.57 7.14 17.02
CA SER A 125 -19.77 6.68 17.71
C SER A 125 -20.80 7.82 17.68
N PRO A 126 -21.91 7.69 16.93
CA PRO A 126 -22.39 6.51 16.20
C PRO A 126 -21.61 6.23 14.90
N ILE A 127 -21.63 4.97 14.45
CA ILE A 127 -20.80 4.45 13.34
C ILE A 127 -21.11 5.06 11.97
N ASP A 128 -22.38 5.45 11.76
CA ASP A 128 -22.90 6.06 10.55
C ASP A 128 -22.57 7.55 10.39
N THR A 129 -21.85 8.12 11.36
CA THR A 129 -21.30 9.47 11.25
C THR A 129 -20.29 9.51 10.10
N GLN A 130 -20.55 10.36 9.11
CA GLN A 130 -19.59 10.61 8.03
C GLN A 130 -18.32 11.27 8.60
N CYS A 131 -17.17 10.68 8.29
CA CYS A 131 -15.86 11.20 8.66
C CYS A 131 -15.12 11.76 7.46
N SER A 132 -14.35 12.82 7.69
CA SER A 132 -13.39 13.41 6.75
C SER A 132 -12.09 13.70 7.51
N PHE A 133 -11.06 12.88 7.27
CA PHE A 133 -9.73 13.11 7.80
C PHE A 133 -8.88 13.79 6.73
N ARG A 134 -8.45 15.02 7.01
CA ARG A 134 -7.74 15.87 6.07
C ARG A 134 -6.27 15.93 6.43
N PHE A 135 -5.44 15.53 5.49
CA PHE A 135 -4.00 15.61 5.60
C PHE A 135 -3.54 16.77 4.73
N ARG A 136 -3.20 17.89 5.37
CA ARG A 136 -2.67 19.07 4.68
C ARG A 136 -1.21 18.83 4.32
N LYS A 137 -0.84 19.23 3.11
CA LYS A 137 0.52 19.15 2.60
C LYS A 137 1.45 20.00 3.46
N GLU A 138 2.57 19.41 3.84
CA GLU A 138 3.63 20.07 4.61
C GLU A 138 4.91 20.08 3.77
N PRO A 139 5.80 21.08 3.93
CA PRO A 139 6.97 21.25 3.05
C PRO A 139 7.87 20.02 2.91
N ASN A 140 7.98 19.21 3.97
CA ASN A 140 8.86 18.03 4.01
C ASN A 140 8.09 16.71 3.96
N ILE A 141 6.77 16.72 3.82
CA ILE A 141 5.95 15.51 3.74
C ILE A 141 5.46 15.34 2.30
N CYS A 142 5.86 14.25 1.65
CA CYS A 142 5.51 13.99 0.25
C CYS A 142 4.44 12.92 0.10
N GLN A 143 4.23 12.07 1.10
CA GLN A 143 3.35 10.92 0.99
C GLN A 143 2.71 10.60 2.34
N ILE A 144 1.56 9.93 2.32
CA ILE A 144 0.90 9.37 3.49
C ILE A 144 0.81 7.87 3.25
N ARG A 145 1.07 7.08 4.27
CA ARG A 145 0.77 5.65 4.29
C ARG A 145 -0.41 5.40 5.21
N LEU A 146 -1.40 4.66 4.73
CA LEU A 146 -2.51 4.16 5.52
C LEU A 146 -2.30 2.66 5.73
N ASP A 147 -2.22 2.21 6.97
CA ASP A 147 -2.19 0.79 7.33
C ASP A 147 -3.54 0.40 7.95
N PHE A 148 -4.26 -0.51 7.29
CA PHE A 148 -5.57 -0.98 7.75
C PHE A 148 -5.40 -2.04 8.82
N VAL A 149 -5.21 -1.62 10.07
CA VAL A 149 -5.00 -2.57 11.17
C VAL A 149 -6.28 -3.34 11.48
N GLU A 150 -7.41 -2.66 11.45
CA GLU A 150 -8.74 -3.26 11.36
C GLU A 150 -9.54 -2.45 10.36
N PHE A 151 -10.16 -3.11 9.40
CA PHE A 151 -11.14 -2.49 8.51
C PHE A 151 -12.08 -3.59 8.03
N ASN A 152 -13.30 -3.54 8.52
CA ASN A 152 -14.37 -4.46 8.16
C ASN A 152 -15.59 -3.61 7.83
N SER A 153 -16.03 -3.68 6.59
CA SER A 153 -17.27 -3.06 6.15
C SER A 153 -18.09 -4.01 5.31
N ALA A 154 -19.30 -3.60 4.93
CA ALA A 154 -20.03 -4.29 3.86
C ALA A 154 -19.15 -4.36 2.60
N SER A 155 -19.19 -5.51 1.94
CA SER A 155 -18.67 -5.76 0.59
C SER A 155 -19.40 -4.87 -0.42
N ALA A 156 -18.85 -4.76 -1.62
CA ALA A 156 -19.58 -4.20 -2.75
C ALA A 156 -20.88 -4.98 -3.01
N ASP A 157 -21.87 -4.29 -3.59
CA ASP A 157 -23.13 -4.91 -4.01
C ASP A 157 -22.94 -5.81 -5.24
N ALA A 158 -24.03 -6.44 -5.72
CA ALA A 158 -23.96 -7.34 -6.86
C ALA A 158 -23.47 -6.68 -8.16
N PHE A 159 -23.41 -5.34 -8.22
CA PHE A 159 -22.90 -4.55 -9.33
C PHE A 159 -21.47 -4.06 -9.09
N GLY A 160 -20.79 -4.48 -8.03
CA GLY A 160 -19.42 -4.02 -7.72
C GLY A 160 -19.35 -2.62 -7.12
N ASP A 161 -20.49 -2.01 -6.74
CA ASP A 161 -20.53 -0.65 -6.18
C ASP A 161 -20.52 -0.65 -4.63
N CYS A 162 -19.68 0.21 -4.04
CA CYS A 162 -19.54 0.38 -2.59
C CYS A 162 -20.55 1.40 -2.02
N ASP A 163 -21.85 1.11 -2.15
CA ASP A 163 -22.91 2.07 -1.84
C ASP A 163 -23.28 2.14 -0.35
N MET A 164 -23.24 0.98 0.33
CA MET A 164 -23.63 0.86 1.73
C MET A 164 -22.54 1.41 2.66
N ASP A 165 -21.35 0.85 2.54
CA ASP A 165 -20.17 1.27 3.27
C ASP A 165 -19.06 1.60 2.28
N ARG A 166 -18.26 2.63 2.57
CA ARG A 166 -17.16 3.04 1.70
C ARG A 166 -16.05 3.76 2.45
N LEU A 167 -14.84 3.58 1.95
CA LEU A 167 -13.69 4.43 2.17
C LEU A 167 -13.42 5.19 0.88
N ARG A 168 -13.48 6.52 0.93
CA ARG A 168 -13.13 7.38 -0.18
C ARG A 168 -11.77 8.04 0.06
N ILE A 169 -10.93 8.06 -0.96
CA ILE A 169 -9.67 8.80 -1.01
C ILE A 169 -9.77 9.88 -2.11
N ASP A 170 -9.46 11.12 -1.74
CA ASP A 170 -9.48 12.26 -2.67
C ASP A 170 -8.20 13.09 -2.55
N GLY A 171 -7.78 13.69 -3.66
CA GLY A 171 -6.71 14.68 -3.70
C GLY A 171 -5.27 14.14 -3.73
N SER A 172 -5.09 12.83 -3.85
CA SER A 172 -3.79 12.19 -4.08
C SER A 172 -3.53 12.07 -5.59
N ILE A 173 -2.26 12.16 -6.02
CA ILE A 173 -1.89 11.84 -7.41
C ILE A 173 -1.70 10.35 -7.64
N THR A 174 -1.57 9.55 -6.58
CA THR A 174 -1.54 8.09 -6.71
C THR A 174 -2.88 7.58 -7.23
N VAL A 175 -3.97 8.10 -6.66
CA VAL A 175 -5.37 7.85 -7.01
C VAL A 175 -6.20 9.06 -6.58
N ASP A 176 -7.21 9.44 -7.37
CA ASP A 176 -8.15 10.52 -7.04
C ASP A 176 -9.59 10.01 -7.18
N ASN A 177 -10.51 10.48 -6.34
CA ASN A 177 -11.89 9.98 -6.30
C ASN A 177 -11.97 8.44 -6.11
N PHE A 178 -10.98 7.83 -5.48
CA PHE A 178 -10.89 6.38 -5.32
C PHE A 178 -11.81 5.91 -4.21
N VAL A 179 -12.62 4.88 -4.48
CA VAL A 179 -13.59 4.33 -3.54
C VAL A 179 -13.31 2.85 -3.37
N THR A 180 -13.30 2.38 -2.13
CA THR A 180 -13.26 0.95 -1.83
C THR A 180 -14.08 0.60 -0.59
N CYS A 181 -14.42 -0.66 -0.42
CA CYS A 181 -15.16 -1.19 0.71
C CYS A 181 -14.74 -2.64 1.03
N GLY A 182 -15.46 -3.29 1.94
CA GLY A 182 -15.25 -4.65 2.38
C GLY A 182 -14.15 -4.83 3.41
N LYS A 183 -13.41 -5.94 3.31
CA LYS A 183 -12.36 -6.32 4.26
C LYS A 183 -10.98 -5.92 3.77
N LEU A 184 -10.42 -4.87 4.38
CA LEU A 184 -9.10 -4.33 4.02
C LEU A 184 -8.02 -4.64 5.07
N THR A 185 -8.39 -5.32 6.16
CA THR A 185 -7.49 -5.64 7.27
C THR A 185 -6.19 -6.32 6.79
N GLY A 186 -5.05 -5.75 7.20
CA GLY A 186 -3.71 -6.23 6.82
C GLY A 186 -3.18 -5.70 5.49
N GLN A 187 -3.97 -4.91 4.76
CA GLN A 187 -3.53 -4.18 3.56
C GLN A 187 -3.11 -2.75 3.92
N HIS A 188 -2.56 -2.02 2.94
CA HIS A 188 -2.13 -0.64 3.10
C HIS A 188 -2.27 0.17 1.81
N MET A 189 -2.25 1.50 1.92
CA MET A 189 -2.22 2.43 0.78
C MET A 189 -1.11 3.46 0.96
N TYR A 190 -0.46 3.84 -0.14
CA TYR A 190 0.45 4.99 -0.22
C TYR A 190 -0.19 6.09 -1.08
N LEU A 191 -0.34 7.28 -0.50
CA LEU A 191 -1.03 8.41 -1.10
C LEU A 191 -0.06 9.57 -1.24
N THR A 192 0.24 9.95 -2.47
CA THR A 192 1.25 10.97 -2.80
C THR A 192 0.58 12.32 -3.04
N TYR A 193 1.14 13.38 -2.48
CA TYR A 193 0.66 14.74 -2.75
C TYR A 193 1.03 15.18 -4.16
N GLY A 194 0.05 15.76 -4.86
CA GLY A 194 0.27 16.44 -6.14
C GLY A 194 0.30 17.95 -6.03
N SER A 195 -0.43 18.57 -6.95
CA SER A 195 -0.74 20.01 -6.95
C SER A 195 -1.79 20.41 -5.91
N ARG A 196 -2.63 19.48 -5.44
CA ARG A 196 -3.57 19.71 -4.34
C ARG A 196 -2.83 19.75 -3.00
N ASP A 197 -3.28 20.63 -2.12
CA ASP A 197 -2.69 20.83 -0.78
C ASP A 197 -3.31 19.95 0.30
N VAL A 198 -4.32 19.15 -0.04
CA VAL A 198 -5.01 18.27 0.91
C VAL A 198 -5.27 16.92 0.26
N ILE A 199 -4.92 15.86 0.99
CA ILE A 199 -5.43 14.51 0.75
C ILE A 199 -6.51 14.25 1.78
N GLU A 200 -7.68 13.80 1.33
CA GLU A 200 -8.84 13.53 2.17
C GLU A 200 -9.11 12.02 2.23
N VAL A 201 -9.28 11.50 3.45
CA VAL A 201 -9.62 10.11 3.74
C VAL A 201 -10.98 10.10 4.42
N SER A 202 -12.00 9.63 3.71
CA SER A 202 -13.40 9.80 4.11
C SER A 202 -14.14 8.48 4.20
N PRO A 203 -14.08 7.78 5.35
CA PRO A 203 -14.89 6.60 5.60
C PRO A 203 -16.34 6.98 5.94
N LEU A 204 -17.28 6.20 5.43
CA LEU A 204 -18.70 6.21 5.78
C LEU A 204 -19.18 4.76 5.91
N LEU A 205 -19.62 4.37 7.10
CA LEU A 205 -20.04 3.00 7.42
C LEU A 205 -21.46 3.01 7.96
N LYS A 206 -22.42 2.42 7.25
CA LYS A 206 -23.83 2.32 7.65
C LYS A 206 -24.18 0.96 8.21
N THR A 207 -23.44 -0.07 7.82
CA THR A 207 -23.73 -1.45 8.22
C THR A 207 -23.40 -1.68 9.69
N ALA A 208 -24.32 -2.34 10.41
CA ALA A 208 -24.12 -2.69 11.80
C ALA A 208 -22.93 -3.65 11.97
N GLY A 209 -22.04 -3.34 12.90
CA GLY A 209 -20.82 -4.13 13.16
C GLY A 209 -19.62 -3.75 12.29
N SER A 210 -19.80 -2.91 11.28
CA SER A 210 -18.67 -2.34 10.52
C SER A 210 -17.78 -1.49 11.43
N ASN A 211 -16.47 -1.54 11.18
CA ASN A 211 -15.48 -0.79 11.94
C ASN A 211 -14.22 -0.52 11.11
N TYR A 212 -13.45 0.46 11.59
CA TYR A 212 -12.13 0.76 11.11
C TYR A 212 -11.23 1.26 12.24
N ARG A 213 -9.96 0.88 12.11
CA ARG A 213 -8.80 1.37 12.84
C ARG A 213 -7.65 1.44 11.85
N ILE A 214 -7.37 2.65 11.38
CA ILE A 214 -6.39 2.93 10.32
C ILE A 214 -5.23 3.68 10.95
N VAL A 215 -4.02 3.18 10.81
CA VAL A 215 -2.82 3.93 11.23
C VAL A 215 -2.34 4.73 10.03
N ALA A 216 -2.47 6.05 10.10
CA ALA A 216 -1.97 6.97 9.10
C ALA A 216 -0.58 7.46 9.50
N THR A 217 0.40 7.29 8.60
CA THR A 217 1.79 7.73 8.79
C THR A 217 2.17 8.71 7.69
N LYS A 218 2.55 9.93 8.05
CA LYS A 218 3.13 10.91 7.14
C LYS A 218 4.58 10.52 6.81
N ILE A 219 4.91 10.50 5.53
CA ILE A 219 6.21 10.07 5.01
C ILE A 219 6.99 11.29 4.50
N PRO A 220 8.16 11.56 5.10
CA PRO A 220 9.05 12.61 4.61
C PRO A 220 9.53 12.38 3.18
N CYS A 221 9.78 13.46 2.44
CA CYS A 221 10.20 13.42 1.04
C CYS A 221 11.53 12.68 0.80
N ASP A 222 12.43 12.71 1.78
CA ASP A 222 13.74 12.06 1.79
C ASP A 222 13.73 10.66 2.44
N SER A 223 12.55 10.17 2.84
CA SER A 223 12.42 8.87 3.48
C SER A 223 12.75 7.72 2.55
N LYS A 224 13.57 6.77 3.03
CA LYS A 224 13.85 5.49 2.34
C LYS A 224 12.60 4.60 2.18
N ASN A 225 11.57 4.88 2.96
CA ASN A 225 10.30 4.16 2.96
C ASN A 225 9.26 4.79 2.01
N ARG A 226 9.62 5.86 1.28
CA ARG A 226 8.76 6.44 0.25
C ARG A 226 8.54 5.43 -0.88
N ALA A 227 7.28 5.21 -1.25
CA ALA A 227 6.89 4.47 -2.43
C ALA A 227 6.96 5.36 -3.68
N PRO A 228 7.18 4.81 -4.89
CA PRO A 228 7.00 5.57 -6.13
C PRO A 228 5.59 6.19 -6.20
N ASP A 229 5.48 7.37 -6.80
CA ASP A 229 4.30 8.23 -6.65
C ASP A 229 2.99 7.63 -7.21
N TYR A 230 3.10 6.68 -8.14
CA TYR A 230 1.99 5.98 -8.80
C TYR A 230 1.63 4.62 -8.15
N CYS A 231 2.37 4.20 -7.11
CA CYS A 231 2.14 2.92 -6.45
C CYS A 231 1.16 3.09 -5.29
N LEU A 232 -0.04 2.54 -5.43
CA LEU A 232 -1.04 2.56 -4.34
C LEU A 232 -0.67 1.56 -3.24
N GLN A 233 -0.22 0.36 -3.61
CA GLN A 233 0.35 -0.59 -2.67
C GLN A 233 1.84 -0.76 -2.95
N TYR A 234 2.67 -0.72 -1.92
CA TYR A 234 4.12 -0.89 -2.07
C TYR A 234 4.67 -1.87 -1.05
N TYR A 235 5.35 -2.89 -1.56
CA TYR A 235 5.92 -3.98 -0.77
C TYR A 235 7.44 -3.99 -0.90
N THR A 236 8.11 -4.39 0.18
CA THR A 236 9.58 -4.35 0.26
C THR A 236 10.20 -5.67 0.73
N LYS A 237 9.38 -6.68 1.01
CA LYS A 237 9.83 -7.99 1.46
C LYS A 237 10.32 -8.83 0.28
N THR A 238 11.12 -9.85 0.58
CA THR A 238 11.56 -10.86 -0.41
C THR A 238 10.39 -11.73 -0.87
N HIS A 239 9.48 -12.05 0.04
CA HIS A 239 8.27 -12.81 -0.20
C HIS A 239 7.11 -12.16 0.56
N ASP A 240 5.97 -12.01 -0.09
CA ASP A 240 4.73 -11.52 0.52
C ASP A 240 3.51 -11.89 -0.32
N ILE A 241 2.33 -11.62 0.22
CA ILE A 241 1.05 -11.80 -0.46
C ILE A 241 0.47 -10.44 -0.85
N ILE A 242 0.00 -10.33 -2.09
CA ILE A 242 -0.76 -9.19 -2.60
C ILE A 242 -2.19 -9.63 -2.92
N LYS A 243 -3.15 -8.75 -2.69
CA LYS A 243 -4.56 -9.03 -2.94
C LYS A 243 -5.25 -7.79 -3.50
N SER A 244 -6.33 -8.01 -4.25
CA SER A 244 -7.29 -6.94 -4.49
C SER A 244 -7.93 -6.49 -3.17
N PHE A 245 -8.42 -5.26 -3.14
CA PHE A 245 -9.27 -4.82 -2.03
C PHE A 245 -10.53 -5.69 -1.96
N ASP A 246 -10.93 -6.04 -0.74
CA ASP A 246 -12.01 -6.99 -0.44
C ASP A 246 -11.89 -8.39 -1.08
N PHE A 247 -10.66 -8.87 -1.35
CA PHE A 247 -10.48 -10.22 -1.89
C PHE A 247 -11.23 -11.29 -1.06
N GLY A 248 -11.97 -12.15 -1.78
CA GLY A 248 -12.88 -13.15 -1.20
C GLY A 248 -14.31 -12.65 -0.97
N GLY A 249 -14.51 -11.33 -1.00
CA GLY A 249 -15.80 -10.65 -1.13
C GLY A 249 -16.20 -10.49 -2.59
N GLN A 250 -16.87 -9.39 -2.93
CA GLN A 250 -17.29 -9.06 -4.29
C GLN A 250 -16.22 -8.19 -4.96
N GLN A 251 -15.85 -8.51 -6.20
CA GLN A 251 -15.03 -7.63 -7.03
C GLN A 251 -15.67 -6.24 -7.13
N GLN A 252 -14.85 -5.20 -6.99
CA GLN A 252 -15.28 -3.81 -6.94
C GLN A 252 -15.01 -3.13 -8.27
N ASN A 253 -15.89 -2.20 -8.64
CA ASN A 253 -15.76 -1.41 -9.86
C ASN A 253 -14.87 -0.19 -9.66
N ASN A 254 -14.48 0.42 -10.78
CA ASN A 254 -13.69 1.66 -10.83
C ASN A 254 -12.36 1.56 -10.06
N GLN A 255 -11.76 0.37 -10.06
CA GLN A 255 -10.49 0.08 -9.40
C GLN A 255 -9.35 0.20 -10.42
N GLN A 256 -8.71 1.36 -10.46
CA GLN A 256 -7.52 1.58 -11.28
C GLN A 256 -6.33 1.97 -10.39
N TYR A 257 -5.41 1.03 -10.16
CA TYR A 257 -4.24 1.28 -9.34
C TYR A 257 -3.07 0.36 -9.67
N THR A 258 -1.89 0.70 -9.16
CA THR A 258 -0.67 -0.11 -9.33
C THR A 258 -0.20 -0.65 -7.98
N ILE A 259 0.11 -1.94 -7.96
CA ILE A 259 0.83 -2.61 -6.87
C ILE A 259 2.30 -2.72 -7.27
N CYS A 260 3.20 -2.29 -6.39
CA CYS A 260 4.63 -2.26 -6.65
C CYS A 260 5.39 -3.10 -5.62
N VAL A 261 6.43 -3.79 -6.07
CA VAL A 261 7.38 -4.49 -5.20
C VAL A 261 8.78 -3.90 -5.44
N LYS A 262 9.41 -3.42 -4.36
CA LYS A 262 10.77 -2.91 -4.41
C LYS A 262 11.75 -4.02 -4.78
N PRO A 263 12.49 -3.91 -5.90
CA PRO A 263 13.50 -4.91 -6.24
C PRO A 263 14.61 -4.91 -5.19
N LEU A 264 14.93 -6.08 -4.64
CA LEU A 264 16.10 -6.26 -3.79
C LEU A 264 17.37 -6.20 -4.63
N ALA A 265 18.46 -5.70 -4.04
CA ALA A 265 19.73 -5.52 -4.75
C ALA A 265 20.27 -6.83 -5.38
N GLN A 266 19.99 -7.96 -4.74
CA GLN A 266 20.42 -9.29 -5.19
C GLN A 266 19.40 -9.99 -6.09
N SER A 267 18.16 -9.49 -6.15
CA SER A 267 17.12 -10.13 -6.95
C SER A 267 17.30 -9.82 -8.42
N SER A 268 17.24 -10.84 -9.26
CA SER A 268 17.27 -10.72 -10.73
C SER A 268 15.88 -10.83 -11.35
N GLU A 269 14.97 -11.54 -10.67
CA GLU A 269 13.65 -11.86 -11.16
C GLU A 269 12.63 -11.89 -10.02
N ILE A 270 11.35 -11.71 -10.33
CA ILE A 270 10.25 -12.01 -9.41
C ILE A 270 9.40 -13.14 -9.98
N GLN A 271 9.00 -14.06 -9.11
CA GLN A 271 8.05 -15.11 -9.42
C GLN A 271 6.72 -14.81 -8.73
N TRP A 272 5.64 -14.86 -9.49
CA TRP A 272 4.25 -14.69 -9.05
C TRP A 272 3.52 -16.01 -9.14
N MET A 273 2.74 -16.33 -8.12
CA MET A 273 1.92 -17.54 -8.03
C MET A 273 0.58 -17.21 -7.40
N PRO A 274 -0.47 -18.00 -7.66
CA PRO A 274 -1.72 -17.87 -6.89
C PRO A 274 -1.47 -18.18 -5.42
N CYS A 275 -2.19 -17.52 -4.52
CA CYS A 275 -2.11 -17.80 -3.09
C CYS A 275 -2.40 -19.27 -2.77
N THR A 276 -1.52 -19.89 -2.01
CA THR A 276 -1.69 -21.27 -1.55
C THR A 276 -2.78 -21.40 -0.49
N GLY A 277 -3.55 -22.50 -0.54
CA GLY A 277 -4.60 -22.79 0.46
C GLY A 277 -5.87 -21.92 0.37
N VAL A 278 -5.99 -21.10 -0.68
CA VAL A 278 -7.16 -20.26 -0.94
C VAL A 278 -8.03 -20.90 -2.01
N GLN A 279 -9.32 -21.04 -1.75
CA GLN A 279 -10.30 -21.42 -2.79
C GLN A 279 -10.46 -20.23 -3.74
N THR A 280 -10.41 -20.49 -5.06
CA THR A 280 -10.52 -19.47 -6.12
C THR A 280 -9.61 -18.26 -5.89
N PRO A 281 -8.27 -18.43 -5.88
CA PRO A 281 -7.31 -17.34 -5.63
C PRO A 281 -7.29 -16.30 -6.75
N PHE A 282 -7.92 -16.58 -7.88
CA PHE A 282 -7.99 -15.71 -9.05
C PHE A 282 -9.35 -15.89 -9.71
N SER A 283 -10.15 -14.82 -9.69
CA SER A 283 -11.50 -14.78 -10.25
C SER A 283 -11.80 -13.32 -10.56
N ILE A 284 -11.61 -12.94 -11.83
CA ILE A 284 -11.82 -11.59 -12.33
C ILE A 284 -12.88 -11.65 -13.41
N SER A 285 -13.84 -10.72 -13.36
CA SER A 285 -14.93 -10.64 -14.33
C SER A 285 -14.45 -10.64 -15.77
N THR A 286 -15.27 -11.24 -16.64
CA THR A 286 -15.08 -11.16 -18.08
C THR A 286 -16.43 -11.04 -18.78
N PRO A 287 -16.53 -10.24 -19.86
CA PRO A 287 -17.71 -10.25 -20.70
C PRO A 287 -17.85 -11.61 -21.39
N VAL A 288 -18.83 -12.40 -20.97
CA VAL A 288 -19.27 -13.58 -21.71
C VAL A 288 -20.48 -13.22 -22.54
N LEU A 289 -20.29 -12.97 -23.83
CA LEU A 289 -21.40 -12.90 -24.77
C LEU A 289 -21.93 -14.32 -25.04
N ALA A 290 -23.18 -14.58 -24.65
CA ALA A 290 -23.91 -15.74 -25.11
C ALA A 290 -24.24 -15.60 -26.61
N GLY A 291 -23.38 -16.13 -27.48
CA GLY A 291 -23.67 -16.29 -28.91
C GLY A 291 -23.22 -15.18 -29.86
N GLY A 292 -22.46 -14.17 -29.39
CA GLY A 292 -21.85 -13.15 -30.24
C GLY A 292 -20.36 -13.41 -30.55
N PRO A 293 -19.74 -12.69 -31.51
CA PRO A 293 -18.29 -12.71 -31.69
C PRO A 293 -17.63 -12.32 -30.36
N ILE A 294 -16.82 -13.23 -29.80
CA ILE A 294 -16.17 -13.08 -28.50
C ILE A 294 -15.25 -11.85 -28.57
N PRO A 295 -15.50 -10.76 -27.82
CA PRO A 295 -14.55 -9.66 -27.74
C PRO A 295 -13.20 -10.19 -27.22
N PRO A 296 -12.07 -9.54 -27.54
CA PRO A 296 -10.78 -9.92 -26.96
C PRO A 296 -10.92 -10.06 -25.43
N ARG A 297 -10.41 -11.16 -24.87
CA ARG A 297 -10.49 -11.42 -23.43
C ARG A 297 -9.78 -10.29 -22.66
N CYS A 298 -10.25 -10.00 -21.44
CA CYS A 298 -9.59 -9.09 -20.50
C CYS A 298 -9.50 -7.63 -21.00
N MET A 299 -10.59 -7.11 -21.58
CA MET A 299 -10.67 -5.73 -22.06
C MET A 299 -11.27 -4.76 -21.05
N ALA A 300 -12.38 -5.13 -20.42
CA ALA A 300 -12.98 -4.40 -19.31
C ALA A 300 -12.11 -4.62 -18.08
N ASP A 301 -12.15 -5.84 -17.52
CA ASP A 301 -11.51 -6.13 -16.25
C ASP A 301 -10.29 -7.03 -16.38
N TRP A 302 -9.19 -6.62 -15.75
CA TRP A 302 -7.91 -7.30 -15.84
C TRP A 302 -6.90 -6.89 -14.78
N ILE A 303 -5.94 -7.79 -14.55
CA ILE A 303 -4.63 -7.42 -14.03
C ILE A 303 -3.53 -7.66 -15.06
N GLN A 304 -2.42 -6.96 -14.92
CA GLN A 304 -1.25 -7.16 -15.78
C GLN A 304 0.02 -7.08 -14.95
N ILE A 305 0.80 -8.16 -14.97
CA ILE A 305 2.20 -8.10 -14.52
C ILE A 305 2.99 -7.33 -15.58
N LYS A 306 3.80 -6.35 -15.16
CA LYS A 306 4.61 -5.55 -16.08
C LYS A 306 5.39 -6.41 -17.07
N GLY A 307 5.16 -6.13 -18.36
CA GLY A 307 5.80 -6.84 -19.48
C GLY A 307 5.21 -8.22 -19.77
N LYS A 308 4.02 -8.53 -19.26
CA LYS A 308 3.23 -9.74 -19.57
C LYS A 308 1.86 -9.34 -20.16
N GLU A 309 1.14 -10.32 -20.68
CA GLU A 309 -0.22 -10.13 -21.18
C GLU A 309 -1.21 -9.86 -20.04
N ARG A 310 -2.35 -9.26 -20.37
CA ARG A 310 -3.46 -9.05 -19.44
C ARG A 310 -4.07 -10.39 -19.04
N MET A 311 -4.50 -10.49 -17.80
CA MET A 311 -5.11 -11.68 -17.22
C MET A 311 -6.42 -11.32 -16.55
N CYS A 312 -7.41 -12.20 -16.73
CA CYS A 312 -8.76 -12.12 -16.21
C CYS A 312 -9.34 -13.56 -16.20
N ASP A 313 -10.63 -13.72 -15.88
CA ASP A 313 -11.36 -15.00 -15.85
C ASP A 313 -10.98 -15.88 -14.64
N ASP A 314 -11.75 -16.95 -14.44
CA ASP A 314 -11.53 -17.99 -13.43
C ASP A 314 -10.47 -19.02 -13.85
N GLN A 315 -9.66 -18.71 -14.87
CA GLN A 315 -8.57 -19.59 -15.27
C GLN A 315 -7.51 -19.62 -14.15
N PRO A 316 -6.95 -20.80 -13.83
CA PRO A 316 -5.93 -20.90 -12.80
C PRO A 316 -4.74 -20.01 -13.16
N PHE A 317 -4.47 -19.03 -12.31
CA PHE A 317 -3.37 -18.09 -12.51
C PHE A 317 -2.05 -18.86 -12.72
N PRO A 318 -1.42 -18.75 -13.90
CA PRO A 318 -0.20 -19.50 -14.17
C PRO A 318 0.97 -18.92 -13.35
N PRO A 319 1.93 -19.74 -12.90
CA PRO A 319 3.16 -19.22 -12.33
C PRO A 319 3.90 -18.34 -13.35
N ILE A 320 4.12 -17.08 -13.01
CA ILE A 320 4.73 -16.10 -13.92
C ILE A 320 6.05 -15.62 -13.33
N LYS A 321 7.09 -15.64 -14.16
CA LYS A 321 8.38 -15.05 -13.84
C LYS A 321 8.64 -13.79 -14.66
N SER A 322 9.19 -12.75 -14.03
CA SER A 322 9.46 -11.46 -14.66
C SER A 322 10.76 -10.82 -14.17
N GLY A 323 11.66 -10.47 -15.08
CA GLY A 323 12.88 -9.72 -14.79
C GLY A 323 12.72 -8.20 -14.88
N TRP A 324 11.50 -7.69 -15.13
CA TRP A 324 11.24 -6.26 -15.27
C TRP A 324 11.40 -5.52 -13.95
N LYS A 325 12.08 -4.36 -13.96
CA LYS A 325 12.25 -3.53 -12.77
C LYS A 325 11.73 -2.10 -13.00
N PRO A 326 11.07 -1.46 -12.01
CA PRO A 326 10.52 -2.07 -10.79
C PRO A 326 9.46 -3.15 -11.11
N TYR A 327 9.23 -4.07 -10.16
CA TYR A 327 8.22 -5.11 -10.28
C TYR A 327 6.84 -4.49 -10.01
N GLU A 328 5.92 -4.60 -10.97
CA GLU A 328 4.62 -3.92 -10.93
C GLU A 328 3.51 -4.86 -11.39
N VAL A 329 2.35 -4.72 -10.75
CA VAL A 329 1.07 -5.30 -11.16
C VAL A 329 0.09 -4.15 -11.34
N PHE A 330 -0.40 -3.98 -12.56
CA PHE A 330 -1.45 -3.02 -12.88
C PHE A 330 -2.80 -3.70 -12.65
N VAL A 331 -3.70 -3.02 -11.94
CA VAL A 331 -5.07 -3.46 -11.68
C VAL A 331 -6.01 -2.47 -12.35
N TYR A 332 -6.95 -3.00 -13.11
CA TYR A 332 -7.97 -2.22 -13.81
C TYR A 332 -9.27 -3.02 -13.80
N PHE A 333 -10.21 -2.61 -12.95
CA PHE A 333 -11.60 -3.08 -12.94
C PHE A 333 -12.47 -1.86 -13.22
N ASP A 334 -13.11 -1.81 -14.38
CA ASP A 334 -13.99 -0.71 -14.74
C ASP A 334 -15.42 -0.98 -14.27
N LYS A 335 -16.40 -0.28 -14.84
CA LYS A 335 -17.82 -0.51 -14.60
C LYS A 335 -18.51 -1.01 -15.86
N GLU A 336 -17.85 -0.89 -17.00
CA GLU A 336 -18.39 -1.11 -18.32
C GLU A 336 -17.99 -2.49 -18.83
N GLU A 337 -18.72 -3.50 -18.37
CA GLU A 337 -18.47 -4.90 -18.76
C GLU A 337 -18.60 -5.17 -20.26
N PHE A 338 -19.38 -4.35 -20.97
CA PHE A 338 -19.48 -4.44 -22.42
C PHE A 338 -18.82 -3.21 -23.08
N PRO A 339 -17.93 -3.41 -24.06
CA PRO A 339 -17.52 -2.30 -24.91
C PRO A 339 -18.78 -1.71 -25.56
N PRO A 340 -18.84 -0.38 -25.79
CA PRO A 340 -19.94 0.20 -26.52
C PRO A 340 -20.09 -0.54 -27.86
N PRO A 341 -21.33 -0.88 -28.26
CA PRO A 341 -21.54 -1.59 -29.51
C PRO A 341 -20.86 -0.85 -30.66
N PRO A 342 -20.15 -1.55 -31.58
CA PRO A 342 -19.54 -0.88 -32.71
C PRO A 342 -20.64 -0.15 -33.51
N PRO A 343 -20.36 1.05 -34.06
CA PRO A 343 -21.36 1.84 -34.78
C PRO A 343 -21.93 1.08 -35.99
N SER A 344 -21.17 0.12 -36.52
CA SER A 344 -21.60 -0.77 -37.59
C SER A 344 -20.83 -2.10 -37.56
N PHE A 345 -21.46 -3.19 -37.97
CA PHE A 345 -20.80 -4.48 -38.21
C PHE A 345 -21.42 -5.23 -39.40
N ILE A 346 -20.69 -6.20 -39.95
CA ILE A 346 -21.14 -7.00 -41.09
C ILE A 346 -21.52 -8.40 -40.61
N LEU A 347 -22.74 -8.84 -40.91
CA LEU A 347 -23.21 -10.20 -40.65
C LEU A 347 -23.20 -11.03 -41.95
N PRO A 348 -22.55 -12.20 -41.96
CA PRO A 348 -22.77 -13.21 -42.99
C PRO A 348 -24.08 -13.95 -42.70
N LEU A 349 -25.04 -13.91 -43.62
CA LEU A 349 -26.28 -14.69 -43.47
C LEU A 349 -25.98 -16.19 -43.70
N PRO A 350 -26.30 -17.09 -42.75
CA PRO A 350 -26.17 -18.52 -42.97
C PRO A 350 -27.23 -18.97 -43.99
N ASN A 351 -26.78 -19.39 -45.17
CA ASN A 351 -27.55 -20.04 -46.23
C ASN A 351 -28.96 -19.46 -46.50
N GLY A 352 -29.02 -18.43 -47.35
CA GLY A 352 -30.12 -18.26 -48.29
C GLY A 352 -31.51 -17.93 -47.73
N THR A 353 -31.65 -17.43 -46.50
CA THR A 353 -32.95 -16.94 -45.99
C THR A 353 -33.24 -15.52 -46.48
N CYS A 354 -33.53 -15.39 -47.77
CA CYS A 354 -34.33 -14.30 -48.33
C CYS A 354 -35.29 -14.93 -49.34
N SER A 355 -36.29 -15.64 -48.83
CA SER A 355 -37.33 -16.26 -49.65
C SER A 355 -38.62 -15.42 -49.59
N ASP A 356 -38.68 -14.37 -50.41
CA ASP A 356 -39.95 -13.84 -50.91
C ASP A 356 -39.76 -13.41 -52.39
N PRO A 357 -40.52 -13.95 -53.36
CA PRO A 357 -40.35 -13.63 -54.77
C PRO A 357 -40.92 -12.26 -55.18
N MET A 358 -41.51 -11.48 -54.27
CA MET A 358 -42.10 -10.17 -54.59
C MET A 358 -41.48 -9.01 -53.79
N ASN A 359 -40.31 -8.56 -54.27
CA ASN A 359 -39.84 -7.17 -54.31
C ASN A 359 -39.90 -6.28 -53.03
N THR A 360 -38.69 -5.88 -52.60
CA THR A 360 -38.28 -4.63 -51.90
C THR A 360 -38.17 -4.52 -50.38
N SER A 361 -38.09 -5.60 -49.60
CA SER A 361 -37.39 -5.52 -48.32
C SER A 361 -36.92 -6.89 -47.86
N CYS A 362 -35.60 -7.12 -47.84
CA CYS A 362 -35.05 -7.96 -46.78
C CYS A 362 -35.48 -7.25 -45.49
N MET A 363 -36.40 -7.84 -44.71
CA MET A 363 -36.88 -7.18 -43.50
C MET A 363 -35.68 -6.75 -42.66
N ASP A 364 -35.70 -5.49 -42.22
CA ASP A 364 -34.88 -4.95 -41.15
C ASP A 364 -34.90 -5.95 -39.99
N ALA A 365 -33.93 -6.86 -39.96
CA ALA A 365 -33.79 -7.79 -38.87
C ALA A 365 -33.21 -6.97 -37.73
N SER A 366 -34.04 -6.62 -36.75
CA SER A 366 -33.55 -6.06 -35.50
C SER A 366 -32.71 -7.16 -34.84
N VAL A 367 -31.39 -7.07 -34.93
CA VAL A 367 -30.48 -7.94 -34.19
C VAL A 367 -30.45 -7.40 -32.76
N ASP A 368 -30.90 -8.22 -31.82
CA ASP A 368 -30.96 -7.93 -30.38
C ASP A 368 -31.77 -6.67 -30.00
N GLY A 369 -32.61 -6.15 -30.90
CA GLY A 369 -33.43 -4.96 -30.65
C GLY A 369 -32.66 -3.62 -30.63
N VAL A 370 -31.39 -3.61 -31.09
CA VAL A 370 -30.49 -2.44 -31.00
C VAL A 370 -29.95 -2.01 -32.38
N TYR A 371 -29.88 -2.93 -33.35
CA TYR A 371 -29.31 -2.66 -34.67
C TYR A 371 -30.35 -2.77 -35.78
N ASN A 372 -30.29 -1.85 -36.75
CA ASN A 372 -31.04 -1.96 -37.99
C ASN A 372 -30.11 -2.46 -39.10
N CYS A 373 -30.45 -3.60 -39.70
CA CYS A 373 -29.61 -4.28 -40.68
C CYS A 373 -30.15 -4.10 -42.09
N ASN A 374 -29.39 -3.44 -42.95
CA ASN A 374 -29.68 -3.33 -44.38
C ASN A 374 -28.94 -4.45 -45.13
N CYS A 375 -29.69 -5.30 -45.82
CA CYS A 375 -29.15 -6.43 -46.59
C CYS A 375 -29.30 -6.15 -48.08
N ASP A 376 -28.20 -6.25 -48.84
CA ASP A 376 -28.24 -6.07 -50.29
C ASP A 376 -28.53 -7.42 -50.97
N ALA A 377 -29.77 -7.59 -51.44
CA ALA A 377 -30.27 -8.82 -52.05
C ALA A 377 -29.60 -9.17 -53.40
N GLY A 378 -28.76 -8.26 -53.95
CA GLY A 378 -28.18 -8.39 -55.29
C GLY A 378 -26.78 -8.98 -55.39
N SER A 379 -26.06 -9.21 -54.28
CA SER A 379 -24.67 -9.70 -54.34
C SER A 379 -24.56 -11.19 -54.00
N THR A 380 -23.71 -11.91 -54.73
CA THR A 380 -23.47 -13.37 -54.60
C THR A 380 -22.93 -13.80 -53.23
N ASN A 381 -22.66 -12.85 -52.32
CA ASN A 381 -22.05 -13.09 -51.01
C ASN A 381 -22.97 -12.81 -49.81
N SER A 382 -24.27 -12.51 -50.02
CA SER A 382 -25.30 -12.42 -48.96
C SER A 382 -24.81 -11.80 -47.62
N MET A 383 -24.28 -10.58 -47.67
CA MET A 383 -23.82 -9.85 -46.47
C MET A 383 -24.83 -8.77 -46.07
N CYS A 384 -25.10 -8.65 -44.77
CA CYS A 384 -25.91 -7.56 -44.21
C CYS A 384 -25.01 -6.56 -43.49
N VAL A 385 -25.25 -5.27 -43.70
CA VAL A 385 -24.62 -4.19 -42.94
C VAL A 385 -25.58 -3.76 -41.84
N CYS A 386 -25.18 -3.98 -40.60
CA CYS A 386 -25.96 -3.60 -39.42
C CYS A 386 -25.44 -2.28 -38.88
N LEU A 387 -26.33 -1.30 -38.71
CA LEU A 387 -26.05 0.01 -38.14
C LEU A 387 -26.72 0.14 -36.77
N LEU A 388 -26.00 0.74 -35.82
CA LEU A 388 -26.55 1.03 -34.50
C LEU A 388 -27.64 2.09 -34.62
N THR A 389 -28.89 1.74 -34.29
CA THR A 389 -29.97 2.70 -34.14
C THR A 389 -30.24 2.89 -32.67
N VAL A 390 -30.19 4.14 -32.18
CA VAL A 390 -30.63 4.45 -30.82
C VAL A 390 -32.13 4.20 -30.74
N VAL A 391 -32.54 2.99 -30.35
CA VAL A 391 -33.95 2.67 -30.17
C VAL A 391 -34.43 3.43 -28.94
N THR A 392 -35.26 4.45 -29.13
CA THR A 392 -35.83 5.28 -28.07
C THR A 392 -36.92 4.58 -27.24
N ASN A 393 -37.05 3.25 -27.36
CA ASN A 393 -37.90 2.42 -26.53
C ASN A 393 -37.44 0.96 -26.61
N PRO A 394 -36.77 0.41 -25.59
CA PRO A 394 -36.49 -1.02 -25.57
C PRO A 394 -37.81 -1.78 -25.59
N THR A 395 -37.89 -2.82 -26.41
CA THR A 395 -38.99 -3.80 -26.36
C THR A 395 -39.13 -4.29 -24.91
N PRO A 396 -40.34 -4.26 -24.31
CA PRO A 396 -40.54 -4.80 -22.98
C PRO A 396 -40.38 -6.32 -23.05
N GLY A 397 -39.19 -6.82 -22.72
CA GLY A 397 -38.89 -8.26 -22.74
C GLY A 397 -37.42 -8.63 -22.93
N LEU A 398 -36.57 -7.73 -23.44
CA LEU A 398 -35.12 -7.96 -23.51
C LEU A 398 -34.39 -6.94 -22.64
N GLN A 399 -34.58 -7.09 -21.33
CA GLN A 399 -33.61 -6.59 -20.38
C GLN A 399 -32.44 -7.57 -20.48
N MET A 400 -31.40 -7.24 -21.26
CA MET A 400 -30.10 -7.86 -21.00
C MET A 400 -29.85 -7.59 -19.52
N PRO A 401 -29.79 -8.61 -18.65
CA PRO A 401 -29.34 -8.33 -17.30
C PRO A 401 -27.99 -7.64 -17.49
N PRO A 402 -27.70 -6.54 -16.78
CA PRO A 402 -26.29 -6.20 -16.59
C PRO A 402 -25.64 -7.51 -16.13
N LEU A 403 -24.79 -8.11 -16.96
CA LEU A 403 -23.96 -9.23 -16.56
C LEU A 403 -22.92 -8.60 -15.66
N ALA A 404 -23.36 -8.30 -14.45
CA ALA A 404 -22.58 -7.71 -13.40
C ALA A 404 -21.49 -8.70 -13.01
N ASP A 405 -20.49 -8.20 -12.29
CA ASP A 405 -19.40 -8.91 -11.65
C ASP A 405 -19.82 -10.03 -10.66
N ILE A 406 -21.03 -10.57 -10.76
CA ILE A 406 -21.65 -11.49 -9.82
C ILE A 406 -20.70 -12.65 -9.56
N ASP A 407 -20.39 -12.82 -8.28
CA ASP A 407 -19.56 -13.88 -7.71
C ASP A 407 -18.05 -13.81 -7.98
N ASN A 408 -17.53 -12.79 -8.68
CA ASN A 408 -16.08 -12.60 -8.81
C ASN A 408 -15.46 -12.20 -7.46
N LYS A 409 -14.33 -12.84 -7.13
CA LYS A 409 -13.66 -12.69 -5.82
C LYS A 409 -12.40 -11.82 -5.86
N GLY A 410 -12.03 -11.34 -7.05
CA GLY A 410 -10.78 -10.62 -7.31
C GLY A 410 -9.58 -11.54 -7.37
N PHE A 411 -8.42 -11.08 -6.90
CA PHE A 411 -7.19 -11.88 -6.93
C PHE A 411 -6.42 -11.88 -5.61
N CYS A 412 -5.72 -12.98 -5.39
CA CYS A 412 -4.74 -13.20 -4.35
C CYS A 412 -3.51 -13.87 -4.98
N LEU A 413 -2.40 -13.14 -4.99
CA LEU A 413 -1.13 -13.64 -5.51
C LEU A 413 -0.07 -13.60 -4.41
N GLU A 414 0.79 -14.61 -4.39
CA GLU A 414 2.03 -14.60 -3.62
C GLU A 414 3.20 -14.35 -4.57
N TYR A 415 4.20 -13.59 -4.10
CA TYR A 415 5.41 -13.37 -4.87
C TYR A 415 6.66 -13.79 -4.12
N THR A 416 7.70 -14.16 -4.86
CA THR A 416 9.04 -14.40 -4.34
C THR A 416 10.05 -13.74 -5.25
N GLN A 417 10.87 -12.86 -4.70
CA GLN A 417 12.01 -12.26 -5.38
C GLN A 417 13.17 -13.28 -5.41
N LEU A 418 13.60 -13.64 -6.61
CA LEU A 418 14.64 -14.63 -6.91
C LEU A 418 15.99 -13.97 -7.18
#